data_AF-A0A8T7ADA7-F1
#
_entry.id   AF-A0A8T7ADA7-F1
#
_cell.length_a   1.000
_cell.length_b   1.000
_cell.length_c   1.000
_cell.angle_alpha   90.00
_cell.angle_beta   90.00
_cell.angle_gamma   90.00
#
_symmetry.space_group_name_H-M   'P 1'
#
loop_
_entity.id
_entity.type
_entity.pdbx_description
1 polymer ?
#
loop_
_entity_poly.entity_id
_entity_poly.type
_entity_poly.pdbx_seq_one_letter_code
_entity_poly.pdbx_strand_id
1 'polypeptide(L)'
;YHLGLKTPNHDDCFISIDERKYSWRDGQPLLFDVTFLHYARNDADTPRLILMCDIDRPMSWFGHVFNWPYKQLMRATVVPNTDEDQRGFANRVFSGIVPLLEKSKKLKETNLVAYKALKYGVNTSLFIVLAGVVWLLIKFILWLI
;
A
#
# COMPACT_ATOMS: atom_id res chain seq x y z
N TYR A 1 8.61 -15.05 -0.42
CA TYR A 1 9.17 -16.27 0.22
C TYR A 1 8.93 -16.20 1.70
N HIS A 2 8.30 -17.22 2.28
CA HIS A 2 8.05 -17.33 3.71
C HIS A 2 8.78 -18.55 4.26
N LEU A 3 9.51 -18.41 5.37
CA LEU A 3 10.11 -19.52 6.10
C LEU A 3 9.53 -19.57 7.52
N GLY A 4 9.02 -20.73 7.94
CA GLY A 4 8.57 -20.94 9.31
C GLY A 4 9.74 -20.90 10.28
N LEU A 5 9.77 -19.93 11.20
CA LEU A 5 10.80 -19.84 12.25
C LEU A 5 10.30 -20.48 13.55
N LYS A 6 9.09 -20.09 13.97
CA LYS A 6 8.38 -20.66 15.12
C LYS A 6 6.90 -20.47 14.90
N THR A 7 6.24 -21.52 14.46
CA THR A 7 4.84 -21.54 14.06
C THR A 7 4.06 -22.54 14.90
N PRO A 8 2.73 -22.48 14.91
CA PRO A 8 1.91 -23.46 15.64
C PRO A 8 2.06 -24.90 15.14
N ASN A 9 2.63 -25.11 13.93
CA ASN A 9 2.71 -26.41 13.25
C ASN A 9 1.35 -27.14 13.13
N HIS A 10 0.26 -26.37 13.08
CA HIS A 10 -1.13 -26.84 12.95
C HIS A 10 -1.77 -26.35 11.65
N ASP A 11 -2.82 -27.01 11.16
CA ASP A 11 -3.50 -26.63 9.91
C ASP A 11 -4.44 -25.42 10.05
N ASP A 12 -4.78 -25.06 11.28
CA ASP A 12 -5.53 -23.84 11.60
C ASP A 12 -4.68 -22.56 11.44
N CYS A 13 -3.39 -22.72 11.18
CA CYS A 13 -2.46 -21.63 10.86
C CYS A 13 -2.03 -21.74 9.39
N PHE A 14 -2.74 -21.05 8.49
CA PHE A 14 -2.57 -21.21 7.05
C PHE A 14 -2.65 -19.90 6.27
N ILE A 15 -2.06 -19.91 5.07
CA ILE A 15 -2.32 -18.94 4.02
C ILE A 15 -3.13 -19.65 2.92
N SER A 16 -4.25 -19.05 2.54
CA SER A 16 -4.98 -19.46 1.35
C SER A 16 -4.42 -18.70 0.16
N ILE A 17 -4.06 -19.39 -0.92
CA ILE A 17 -3.58 -18.82 -2.18
C ILE A 17 -4.41 -19.45 -3.28
N ASP A 18 -5.24 -18.67 -3.97
CA ASP A 18 -6.23 -19.16 -4.95
C ASP A 18 -7.03 -20.35 -4.42
N GLU A 19 -7.69 -20.15 -3.27
CA GLU A 19 -8.54 -21.16 -2.61
C GLU A 19 -7.80 -22.41 -2.08
N ARG A 20 -6.49 -22.52 -2.28
CA ARG A 20 -5.68 -23.61 -1.74
C ARG A 20 -5.01 -23.19 -0.44
N LYS A 21 -5.21 -23.97 0.61
CA LYS A 21 -4.60 -23.74 1.93
C LYS A 21 -3.20 -24.33 2.00
N TYR A 22 -2.27 -23.52 2.49
CA TYR A 22 -0.90 -23.92 2.82
C TYR A 22 -0.63 -23.56 4.27
N SER A 23 -0.36 -24.57 5.09
CA SER A 23 -0.04 -24.38 6.50
C SER A 23 1.45 -24.14 6.66
N TRP A 24 1.83 -23.14 7.46
CA TRP A 24 3.24 -22.97 7.79
C TRP A 24 3.72 -24.08 8.72
N ARG A 25 4.98 -24.46 8.54
CA ARG A 25 5.70 -25.45 9.34
C ARG A 25 7.10 -24.94 9.59
N ASP A 26 7.65 -25.25 10.75
CA ASP A 26 8.98 -24.77 11.12
C ASP A 26 10.05 -25.37 10.19
N GLY A 27 10.98 -24.51 9.74
CA GLY A 27 12.01 -24.86 8.76
C GLY A 27 11.52 -25.08 7.33
N GLN A 28 10.20 -25.09 7.08
CA GLN A 28 9.65 -25.33 5.75
C GLN A 28 9.47 -24.01 4.98
N PRO A 29 10.00 -23.92 3.75
CA PRO A 29 9.82 -22.76 2.90
C PRO A 29 8.48 -22.82 2.15
N LEU A 30 7.88 -21.64 1.97
CA LEU A 30 6.75 -21.42 1.07
C LEU A 30 7.09 -20.25 0.13
N LEU A 31 7.19 -20.53 -1.16
CA LEU A 31 7.32 -19.51 -2.19
C LEU A 31 6.02 -19.46 -3.00
N PHE A 32 5.45 -18.27 -3.10
CA PHE A 32 4.28 -18.01 -3.92
C PHE A 32 4.36 -16.60 -4.49
N ASP A 33 3.55 -16.35 -5.51
CA ASP A 33 3.42 -15.04 -6.13
C ASP A 33 2.29 -14.27 -5.41
N VAL A 34 2.64 -13.10 -4.87
CA VAL A 34 1.74 -12.27 -4.05
C VAL A 34 0.64 -11.60 -4.88
N THR A 35 0.70 -11.67 -6.21
CA THR A 35 -0.36 -11.13 -7.09
C THR A 35 -1.61 -12.00 -7.12
N PHE A 36 -1.52 -13.27 -6.70
CA PHE A 36 -2.66 -14.14 -6.54
C PHE A 36 -3.50 -13.75 -5.32
N LEU A 37 -4.80 -14.05 -5.36
CA LEU A 37 -5.67 -13.73 -4.25
C LEU A 37 -5.25 -14.57 -3.05
N HIS A 38 -4.85 -13.90 -1.98
CA HIS A 38 -4.38 -14.57 -0.79
C HIS A 38 -4.87 -13.90 0.49
N TYR A 39 -5.08 -14.72 1.52
CA TYR A 39 -5.33 -14.27 2.88
C TYR A 39 -4.69 -15.24 3.86
N ALA A 40 -4.27 -14.72 5.02
CA ALA A 40 -3.66 -15.49 6.08
C ALA A 40 -4.58 -15.54 7.29
N ARG A 41 -4.66 -16.71 7.93
CA ARG A 41 -5.40 -16.91 9.19
C ARG A 41 -4.52 -17.65 10.20
N ASN A 42 -4.69 -17.33 11.48
CA ASN A 42 -4.06 -18.05 12.58
C ASN A 42 -5.10 -18.24 13.68
N ASP A 43 -5.80 -19.37 13.68
CA ASP A 43 -6.77 -19.73 14.73
C ASP A 43 -6.15 -20.63 15.82
N ALA A 44 -4.84 -20.83 15.80
CA ALA A 44 -4.14 -21.62 16.82
C ALA A 44 -3.81 -20.77 18.06
N ASP A 45 -3.58 -21.45 19.19
CA ASP A 45 -3.32 -20.82 20.50
C ASP A 45 -1.93 -20.18 20.64
N THR A 46 -1.08 -20.31 19.61
CA THR A 46 0.30 -19.81 19.65
C THR A 46 0.59 -18.82 18.52
N PRO A 47 1.52 -17.87 18.73
CA PRO A 47 1.91 -16.94 17.68
C PRO A 47 2.57 -17.64 16.49
N ARG A 48 2.36 -17.09 15.29
CA ARG A 48 3.08 -17.46 14.08
C ARG A 48 4.23 -16.48 13.83
N LEU A 49 5.47 -16.95 13.96
CA LEU A 49 6.67 -16.22 13.56
C LEU A 49 7.25 -16.81 12.27
N ILE A 50 7.32 -15.98 11.23
CA ILE A 50 7.86 -16.32 9.92
C ILE A 50 8.89 -15.29 9.48
N LEU A 51 9.88 -15.73 8.71
CA LEU A 51 10.73 -14.84 7.94
C LEU A 51 10.08 -14.62 6.57
N MET A 52 9.76 -13.37 6.24
CA MET A 52 9.27 -12.98 4.93
C MET A 52 10.39 -12.32 4.15
N CYS A 53 10.62 -12.79 2.93
CA CYS A 53 11.56 -12.20 1.99
C CYS A 53 10.89 -12.02 0.63
N ASP A 54 10.88 -10.80 0.12
CA ASP A 54 10.48 -10.52 -1.25
C ASP A 54 11.64 -10.88 -2.17
N ILE A 55 11.39 -11.81 -3.10
CA ILE A 55 12.38 -12.26 -4.07
C ILE A 55 12.01 -11.69 -5.42
N ASP A 56 12.98 -11.07 -6.07
CA ASP A 56 12.82 -10.56 -7.41
C ASP A 56 12.61 -11.68 -8.42
N ARG A 57 11.51 -11.61 -9.17
CA ARG A 57 11.28 -12.51 -10.29
C ARG A 57 12.39 -12.31 -11.33
N PRO A 58 13.00 -13.39 -11.87
CA PRO A 58 13.91 -13.26 -13.00
C PRO A 58 13.12 -12.70 -14.20
N MET A 59 13.55 -11.53 -14.68
CA MET A 59 12.89 -10.80 -15.77
C MET A 59 13.90 -10.48 -16.87
N SER A 60 13.40 -10.18 -18.07
CA SER A 60 14.21 -9.57 -19.12
C SER A 60 14.58 -8.13 -18.74
N TRP A 61 15.57 -7.55 -19.43
CA TRP A 61 15.97 -6.16 -19.23
C TRP A 61 14.80 -5.17 -19.32
N PHE A 62 13.91 -5.33 -20.31
CA PHE A 62 12.70 -4.52 -20.44
C PHE A 62 11.78 -4.66 -19.21
N GLY A 63 11.59 -5.89 -18.71
CA GLY A 63 10.80 -6.15 -17.51
C GLY A 63 11.36 -5.41 -16.29
N HIS A 64 12.69 -5.34 -16.14
CA HIS A 64 13.31 -4.58 -15.07
C HIS A 64 13.05 -3.07 -15.16
N VAL A 65 13.10 -2.49 -16.36
CA VAL A 65 12.82 -1.05 -16.57
C VAL A 65 11.39 -0.71 -16.15
N PHE A 66 10.40 -1.53 -16.53
CA PHE A 66 9.01 -1.29 -16.14
C PHE A 66 8.70 -1.64 -14.68
N ASN A 67 9.39 -2.63 -14.10
CA ASN A 67 9.19 -3.01 -12.71
C ASN A 67 9.84 -2.02 -11.72
N TRP A 68 10.90 -1.32 -12.13
CA TRP A 68 11.57 -0.33 -11.27
C TRP A 68 10.62 0.72 -10.67
N PRO A 69 9.80 1.46 -11.43
CA PRO A 69 8.89 2.45 -10.85
C PRO A 69 7.85 1.81 -9.93
N TYR A 70 7.35 0.62 -10.27
CA TYR A 70 6.42 -0.13 -9.44
C TYR A 70 7.03 -0.49 -8.07
N LYS A 71 8.28 -0.98 -8.06
CA LYS A 71 9.00 -1.25 -6.81
C LYS A 71 9.19 -0.02 -5.95
N GLN A 72 9.50 1.14 -6.55
CA GLN A 72 9.63 2.38 -5.78
C GLN A 72 8.29 2.78 -5.15
N LEU A 73 7.19 2.64 -5.90
CA LEU A 73 5.85 2.90 -5.37
C LEU A 73 5.52 1.97 -4.20
N MET A 74 5.72 0.65 -4.35
CA MET A 74 5.43 -0.33 -3.29
C MET A 74 6.25 -0.07 -2.02
N ARG A 75 7.54 0.25 -2.16
CA ARG A 75 8.40 0.62 -1.01
C ARG A 75 7.90 1.89 -0.31
N ALA A 76 7.34 2.84 -1.04
CA ALA A 76 6.80 4.06 -0.47
C ALA A 76 5.47 3.83 0.29
N THR A 77 4.74 2.77 -0.04
CA THR A 77 3.43 2.43 0.53
C THR A 77 3.48 1.33 1.60
N VAL A 78 4.67 0.91 2.04
CA VAL A 78 4.81 -0.05 3.15
C VAL A 78 4.18 0.55 4.40
N VAL A 79 3.16 -0.12 4.92
CA VAL A 79 2.49 0.26 6.16
C VAL A 79 3.39 -0.21 7.32
N PRO A 80 3.85 0.70 8.20
CA PRO A 80 4.60 0.30 9.39
C PRO A 80 3.68 -0.52 10.31
N ASN A 81 4.16 -1.65 10.82
CA ASN A 81 3.42 -2.47 11.78
C ASN A 81 3.66 -2.00 13.22
N THR A 82 4.85 -1.44 13.48
CA THR A 82 5.26 -0.91 14.78
C THR A 82 5.74 0.54 14.66
N ASP A 83 5.76 1.28 15.78
CA ASP A 83 6.20 2.68 15.78
C ASP A 83 7.70 2.83 15.47
N GLU A 84 8.48 1.77 15.68
CA GLU A 84 9.91 1.69 15.36
C GLU A 84 10.18 1.42 13.87
N ASP A 85 9.17 1.01 13.08
CA ASP A 85 9.35 0.72 11.66
C ASP A 85 9.65 1.99 10.86
N GLN A 86 10.54 1.87 9.86
CA GLN A 86 10.90 3.00 9.00
C GLN A 86 9.67 3.55 8.29
N ARG A 87 9.30 4.79 8.64
CA ARG A 87 8.17 5.48 8.03
C ARG A 87 8.53 5.90 6.60
N GLY A 88 7.95 5.23 5.61
CA GLY A 88 8.08 5.59 4.20
C GLY A 88 7.67 7.04 3.91
N PHE A 89 8.10 7.59 2.77
CA PHE A 89 7.81 8.98 2.37
C PHE A 89 6.30 9.30 2.40
N ALA A 90 5.46 8.38 1.93
CA ALA A 90 4.01 8.55 1.96
C ALA A 90 3.47 8.69 3.39
N ASN A 91 4.00 7.93 4.34
CA ASN A 91 3.58 8.02 5.75
C ASN A 91 3.96 9.38 6.36
N ARG A 92 5.11 9.95 6.00
CA ARG A 92 5.50 11.30 6.44
C ARG A 92 4.52 12.36 5.94
N VAL A 93 4.20 12.32 4.64
CA VAL A 93 3.20 13.23 4.05
C VAL A 93 1.83 13.03 4.70
N PHE A 94 1.41 11.78 4.87
CA PHE A 94 0.12 11.44 5.47
C PHE A 94 0.02 11.92 6.92
N SER A 95 1.08 11.73 7.73
CA SER A 95 1.12 12.22 9.10
C SER A 95 0.96 13.75 9.23
N GLY A 96 1.41 14.51 8.22
CA GLY A 96 1.18 15.96 8.16
C GLY A 96 -0.26 16.32 7.75
N ILE A 97 -0.90 15.50 6.93
CA ILE A 97 -2.27 15.73 6.42
C ILE A 97 -3.34 15.25 7.43
N VAL A 98 -3.07 14.19 8.19
CA VAL A 98 -4.04 13.59 9.14
C VAL A 98 -4.63 14.61 10.13
N PRO A 99 -3.83 15.46 10.82
CA PRO A 99 -4.39 16.47 11.72
C PRO A 99 -5.31 17.46 11.02
N LEU A 100 -5.03 17.78 9.75
CA LEU A 100 -5.89 18.65 8.94
C LEU A 100 -7.21 17.96 8.59
N LEU A 101 -7.16 16.68 8.25
CA LEU A 101 -8.36 15.87 7.99
C LEU A 101 -9.23 15.76 9.24
N GLU A 102 -8.64 15.53 10.41
CA GLU A 102 -9.35 15.49 11.69
C GLU A 102 -10.00 16.83 12.03
N LYS A 103 -9.28 17.95 11.84
CA LYS A 103 -9.86 19.30 11.97
C LYS A 103 -11.05 19.50 11.01
N SER A 104 -10.96 19.01 9.78
CA SER A 104 -12.07 19.09 8.81
C SER A 104 -13.28 18.25 9.23
N LYS A 105 -13.06 17.07 9.83
CA LYS A 105 -14.12 16.20 10.37
C LYS A 105 -14.81 16.88 11.55
N LYS A 106 -14.03 17.45 12.49
CA LYS A 106 -14.59 18.23 13.60
C LYS A 106 -15.38 19.43 13.12
N LEU A 107 -14.91 20.13 12.07
CA LEU A 107 -15.65 21.23 11.45
C LEU A 107 -16.98 20.77 10.84
N LYS A 108 -17.02 19.58 10.24
CA LYS A 108 -18.27 19.00 9.71
C LYS A 108 -19.31 18.78 10.81
N GLU A 109 -18.87 18.40 12.01
CA GLU A 109 -19.73 18.16 13.17
C GLU A 109 -20.18 19.46 13.84
N THR A 110 -19.32 20.49 13.89
CA THR A 110 -19.66 21.77 14.56
C THR A 110 -20.33 22.79 13.64
N ASN A 111 -19.93 22.87 12.37
CA ASN A 111 -20.44 23.83 11.40
C ASN A 111 -20.43 23.27 9.97
N LEU A 112 -21.56 22.71 9.58
CA LEU A 112 -21.76 22.09 8.27
C LEU A 112 -21.57 23.07 7.09
N VAL A 113 -21.94 24.35 7.27
CA VAL A 113 -21.85 25.36 6.19
C VAL A 113 -20.39 25.70 5.92
N ALA A 114 -19.60 25.97 6.97
CA ALA A 114 -18.17 26.21 6.84
C ALA A 114 -17.44 24.99 6.26
N TYR A 115 -17.79 23.78 6.68
CA TYR A 115 -17.25 22.54 6.10
C TYR A 115 -17.58 22.42 4.60
N LYS A 116 -18.83 22.68 4.18
CA LYS A 116 -19.22 22.63 2.77
C LYS A 116 -18.46 23.67 1.94
N ALA A 117 -18.35 24.90 2.42
CA ALA A 117 -17.58 25.95 1.76
C ALA A 117 -16.11 25.54 1.56
N LEU A 118 -15.48 25.03 2.63
CA LEU A 118 -14.12 24.49 2.57
C LEU A 118 -14.00 23.33 1.57
N LYS A 119 -14.91 22.35 1.65
CA LYS A 119 -14.92 21.17 0.77
C LYS A 119 -15.04 21.55 -0.70
N TYR A 120 -16.00 22.42 -1.05
CA TYR A 120 -16.18 22.86 -2.43
C TYR A 120 -15.03 23.74 -2.89
N GLY A 121 -14.51 24.63 -2.04
CA GLY A 121 -13.33 25.44 -2.36
C GLY A 121 -12.10 24.60 -2.70
N VAL A 122 -11.80 23.59 -1.87
CA VAL A 122 -10.70 22.65 -2.13
C VAL A 122 -10.95 21.87 -3.43
N ASN A 123 -12.14 21.31 -3.63
CA ASN A 123 -12.44 20.54 -4.85
C ASN A 123 -12.35 21.40 -6.13
N THR A 124 -12.87 22.63 -6.10
CA THR A 124 -12.77 23.56 -7.24
C THR A 124 -11.31 23.92 -7.51
N SER A 125 -10.50 24.17 -6.48
CA SER A 125 -9.08 24.47 -6.65
C SER A 125 -8.32 23.29 -7.29
N LEU A 126 -8.59 22.06 -6.87
CA LEU A 126 -7.99 20.86 -7.45
C LEU A 126 -8.38 20.68 -8.91
N PHE A 127 -9.64 20.95 -9.26
CA PHE A 127 -10.12 20.87 -10.64
C PHE A 127 -9.45 21.91 -11.54
N ILE A 128 -9.29 23.15 -11.06
CA ILE A 128 -8.58 24.22 -11.79
C ILE A 128 -7.11 23.83 -12.03
N VAL A 129 -6.43 23.31 -11.01
CA VAL A 129 -5.04 22.86 -11.14
C VAL A 129 -4.93 21.74 -12.17
N LEU A 130 -5.81 20.73 -12.10
CA LEU A 130 -5.82 19.63 -13.06
C LEU A 130 -6.07 20.11 -14.48
N ALA A 131 -7.07 20.99 -14.69
CA ALA A 131 -7.36 21.58 -15.98
C ALA A 131 -6.17 22.38 -16.52
N GLY A 132 -5.46 23.13 -15.66
CA GLY A 132 -4.25 23.85 -16.02
C GLY A 132 -3.12 22.92 -16.47
N VAL A 133 -2.89 21.81 -15.77
CA VAL A 133 -1.89 20.79 -16.16
C VAL A 133 -2.25 20.17 -17.51
N VAL A 134 -3.50 19.78 -17.71
CA VAL A 134 -3.97 19.23 -19.00
C VAL A 134 -3.79 20.25 -20.13
N TRP A 135 -4.13 21.51 -19.89
CA TRP A 135 -3.95 22.57 -20.87
C TRP A 135 -2.48 22.78 -21.25
N LEU A 136 -1.58 22.79 -20.26
CA LEU A 136 -0.14 22.87 -20.49
C LEU A 136 0.39 21.69 -21.30
N LEU A 137 -0.07 20.46 -21.00
CA LEU A 137 0.31 19.27 -21.76
C LEU A 137 -0.17 19.33 -23.21
N ILE A 138 -1.42 19.75 -23.44
CA ILE A 138 -1.95 19.94 -24.80
C ILE A 138 -1.11 20.98 -25.55
N LYS A 139 -0.82 22.13 -24.92
CA LYS A 139 0.01 23.17 -25.52
C LYS A 139 1.42 22.67 -25.86
N PHE A 140 2.02 21.87 -24.98
CA PHE A 140 3.33 21.29 -25.21
C PHE A 140 3.33 20.29 -26.38
N ILE A 141 2.32 19.42 -26.49
CA ILE A 141 2.17 18.49 -27.62
C ILE A 141 1.98 19.25 -28.93
N LEU A 142 1.10 20.28 -28.93
CA LEU A 142 0.89 21.12 -30.12
C LEU A 142 2.13 21.91 -30.53
N TRP A 143 3.07 22.17 -29.61
CA TRP A 143 4.35 22.81 -29.94
C TRP A 143 5.36 21.83 -30.55
N LEU A 144 5.25 20.55 -30.23
CA LEU A 144 6.13 19.49 -30.77
C LEU A 144 5.75 19.02 -32.18
N ILE A 145 4.51 19.24 -32.60
CA ILE A 145 3.97 18.91 -33.94
C ILE A 145 4.09 20.14 -34.84
#